data_AF-A0A7S3PCT7-F1
#
_entry.id   AF-A0A7S3PCT7-F1
#
_cell.length_a   1.000
_cell.length_b   1.000
_cell.length_c   1.000
_cell.angle_alpha   90.00
_cell.angle_beta   90.00
_cell.angle_gamma   90.00
#
_symmetry.space_group_name_H-M   'P 1'
#
loop_
_entity.id
_entity.type
_entity.pdbx_description
1 polymer ?
#
loop_
_entity_poly.entity_id
_entity_poly.type
_entity_poly.pdbx_seq_one_letter_code
_entity_poly.pdbx_strand_id
1 'polypeptide(L)'
;TLIFFPIDNKDSLGIDQLRRAVEQCARDDKSVLQEVSIRWMAFLDSILSKREESAYLTFVDEVKALGTNARIPYAREQIQALAFFHARGFLIHMTSTEILKNIVVINPQWLIDTLSKVICDGNIHIDFQEFKTVGLAEDVISTFETALTSRDFLEYVWKGELVEFFIDLMKRTMLLSEWGRDSYLIPSLLRDTYMIPETGIAGHRCVYYFSSGFLPNGVFQRLLCLCVELSSRNGGNTNLKLYENFASIELDQGSP
;
A
#
# COMPACT_ATOMS: atom_id res chain seq x y z
N THR A 1 -21.37 16.81 9.74
CA THR A 1 -21.14 18.05 10.50
C THR A 1 -19.67 18.13 10.83
N LEU A 2 -19.00 19.22 10.48
CA LEU A 2 -17.61 19.44 10.89
C LEU A 2 -17.59 19.87 12.36
N ILE A 3 -16.70 19.28 13.15
CA ILE A 3 -16.53 19.59 14.58
C ILE A 3 -15.16 20.26 14.75
N PHE A 4 -15.14 21.45 15.33
CA PHE A 4 -13.92 22.25 15.50
C PHE A 4 -13.54 22.34 16.98
N PHE A 5 -12.26 22.14 17.28
CA PHE A 5 -11.69 22.30 18.62
C PHE A 5 -10.57 23.34 18.55
N PRO A 6 -10.75 24.55 19.09
CA PRO A 6 -9.65 25.51 19.19
C PRO A 6 -8.66 25.01 20.25
N ILE A 7 -7.42 24.73 19.82
CA ILE A 7 -6.37 24.21 20.70
C ILE A 7 -5.34 25.32 20.95
N ASP A 8 -5.05 25.62 22.21
CA ASP A 8 -3.95 26.50 22.62
C ASP A 8 -2.89 25.70 23.38
N ASN A 9 -1.68 25.66 22.82
CA ASN A 9 -0.54 24.92 23.39
C ASN A 9 0.01 25.54 24.68
N LYS A 10 -0.29 26.82 24.98
CA LYS A 10 0.21 27.47 26.20
C LYS A 10 -0.60 27.07 27.43
N ASP A 11 -1.91 26.97 27.27
CA ASP A 11 -2.85 26.77 28.38
C ASP A 11 -3.56 25.40 28.35
N SER A 12 -3.15 24.50 27.44
CA SER A 12 -3.80 23.20 27.18
C SER A 12 -5.31 23.30 26.89
N LEU A 13 -5.76 24.48 26.46
CA LEU A 13 -7.15 24.76 26.14
C LEU A 13 -7.59 23.87 24.97
N GLY A 14 -8.81 23.31 25.05
CA GLY A 14 -9.40 22.53 23.96
C GLY A 14 -8.98 21.06 23.90
N ILE A 15 -7.89 20.65 24.55
CA ILE A 15 -7.43 19.24 24.56
C ILE A 15 -8.46 18.33 25.23
N ASP A 16 -9.01 18.74 26.38
CA ASP A 16 -10.02 17.94 27.08
C ASP A 16 -11.37 17.89 26.34
N GLN A 17 -11.66 18.90 25.52
CA GLN A 17 -12.85 18.89 24.67
C GLN A 17 -12.66 17.91 23.52
N LEU A 18 -11.49 17.93 22.86
CA LEU A 18 -11.12 16.96 21.83
C LEU A 18 -11.13 15.53 22.39
N ARG A 19 -10.52 15.27 23.55
CA ARG A 19 -10.49 13.93 24.17
C ARG A 19 -11.91 13.41 24.42
N ARG A 20 -12.77 14.23 25.04
CA ARG A 20 -14.18 13.87 25.27
C ARG A 20 -14.94 13.60 23.97
N ALA A 21 -14.68 14.37 22.92
CA ALA A 21 -15.32 14.16 21.64
C ALA A 21 -14.86 12.86 20.95
N VAL A 22 -13.57 12.53 21.04
CA VAL A 22 -13.04 11.24 20.56
C VAL A 22 -13.66 10.08 21.33
N GLU A 23 -13.71 10.16 22.67
CA GLU A 23 -14.37 9.14 23.51
C GLU A 23 -15.85 8.98 23.15
N GLN A 24 -16.56 10.09 22.96
CA GLN A 24 -17.97 10.05 22.60
C GLN A 24 -18.18 9.44 21.21
N CYS A 25 -17.36 9.82 20.22
CA CYS A 25 -17.41 9.23 18.89
C CYS A 25 -17.13 7.72 18.92
N ALA A 26 -16.19 7.28 19.74
CA ALA A 26 -15.88 5.85 19.92
C ALA A 26 -17.03 5.09 20.62
N ARG A 27 -17.72 5.71 21.59
CA ARG A 27 -18.91 5.13 22.23
C ARG A 27 -20.10 5.02 21.29
N ASP A 28 -20.28 6.00 20.41
CA ASP A 28 -21.39 6.05 19.46
C ASP A 28 -21.19 5.12 18.26
N ASP A 29 -19.95 4.68 18.01
CA ASP A 29 -19.64 3.73 16.97
C ASP A 29 -20.17 2.32 17.32
N LYS A 30 -21.28 1.95 16.69
CA LYS A 30 -21.91 0.63 16.84
C LYS A 30 -21.01 -0.53 16.38
N SER A 31 -19.96 -0.26 15.59
CA SER A 31 -18.99 -1.28 15.19
C SER A 31 -18.22 -1.86 16.39
N VAL A 32 -18.11 -1.10 17.48
CA VAL A 32 -17.47 -1.48 18.75
C VAL A 32 -18.35 -2.46 19.55
N LEU A 33 -19.66 -2.48 19.30
CA LEU A 33 -20.62 -3.33 20.02
C LEU A 33 -20.73 -4.75 19.46
N GLN A 34 -19.95 -5.11 18.44
CA GLN A 34 -20.00 -6.44 17.86
C GLN A 34 -19.46 -7.48 18.86
N GLU A 35 -20.29 -8.46 19.24
CA GLU A 35 -19.85 -9.58 20.07
C GLU A 35 -18.78 -10.39 19.34
N VAL A 36 -17.64 -10.63 20.02
CA VAL A 36 -16.53 -11.41 19.51
C VAL A 36 -16.27 -12.58 20.44
N SER A 37 -15.93 -13.73 19.86
CA SER A 37 -15.53 -14.91 20.62
C SER A 37 -14.32 -14.61 21.51
N ILE A 38 -14.40 -14.93 22.80
CA ILE A 38 -13.27 -14.80 23.73
C ILE A 38 -12.04 -15.60 23.24
N ARG A 39 -12.27 -16.72 22.54
CA ARG A 39 -11.17 -17.51 21.94
C ARG A 39 -10.44 -16.72 20.85
N TRP A 40 -11.15 -15.89 20.09
CA TRP A 40 -10.53 -15.04 19.07
C TRP A 40 -9.67 -13.96 19.72
N MET A 41 -10.13 -13.37 20.82
CA MET A 41 -9.33 -12.41 21.59
C MET A 41 -8.06 -13.04 22.16
N ALA A 42 -8.17 -14.22 22.79
CA ALA A 42 -7.00 -14.96 23.28
C ALA A 42 -6.02 -15.32 22.15
N PHE A 43 -6.55 -15.64 20.96
CA PHE A 43 -5.75 -15.88 19.77
C PHE A 43 -5.04 -14.61 19.29
N LEU A 44 -5.74 -13.47 19.25
CA LEU A 44 -5.13 -12.18 18.92
C LEU A 44 -4.02 -11.83 19.91
N ASP A 45 -4.27 -11.92 21.21
CA ASP A 45 -3.27 -11.63 22.25
C ASP A 45 -2.01 -12.49 22.07
N SER A 46 -2.19 -13.77 21.75
CA SER A 46 -1.08 -14.72 21.49
C SER A 46 -0.28 -14.36 20.23
N ILE A 47 -0.93 -13.82 19.20
CA ILE A 47 -0.25 -13.31 18.00
C ILE A 47 0.50 -12.01 18.34
N LEU A 48 -0.18 -11.06 18.99
CA LEU A 48 0.38 -9.74 19.24
C LEU A 48 1.51 -9.76 20.28
N SER A 49 1.55 -10.76 21.17
CA SER A 49 2.68 -10.94 22.09
C SER A 49 4.01 -11.20 21.37
N LYS A 50 3.99 -11.56 20.08
CA LYS A 50 5.19 -11.77 19.25
C LYS A 50 5.74 -10.50 18.60
N ARG A 51 5.08 -9.35 18.77
CA ARG A 51 5.48 -8.08 18.12
C ARG A 51 6.87 -7.57 18.50
N GLU A 52 7.35 -7.91 19.69
CA GLU A 52 8.71 -7.53 20.12
C GLU A 52 9.79 -8.38 19.43
N GLU A 53 9.44 -9.60 19.02
CA GLU A 53 10.35 -10.54 18.37
C GLU A 53 10.36 -10.37 16.83
N SER A 54 9.19 -10.10 16.24
CA SER A 54 9.04 -9.98 14.78
C SER A 54 7.90 -9.04 14.40
N ALA A 55 7.99 -8.44 13.21
CA ALA A 55 6.92 -7.62 12.64
C ALA A 55 5.83 -8.44 11.93
N TYR A 56 6.10 -9.70 11.62
CA TYR A 56 5.19 -10.62 10.94
C TYR A 56 5.38 -12.06 11.43
N LEU A 57 4.42 -12.92 11.14
CA LEU A 57 4.47 -14.35 11.40
C LEU A 57 4.08 -15.12 10.14
N THR A 58 4.56 -16.35 9.99
CA THR A 58 4.07 -17.25 8.95
C THR A 58 2.78 -17.94 9.41
N PHE A 59 1.80 -18.03 8.51
CA PHE A 59 0.52 -18.65 8.82
C PHE A 59 0.69 -20.14 9.11
N VAL A 60 1.45 -20.83 8.26
CA VAL A 60 1.61 -22.29 8.30
C VAL A 60 2.41 -22.74 9.52
N ASP A 61 3.49 -22.07 9.87
CA ASP A 61 4.41 -22.54 10.91
C ASP A 61 4.06 -22.00 12.29
N GLU A 62 3.63 -20.74 12.38
CA GLU A 62 3.51 -20.03 13.66
C GLU A 62 2.04 -19.80 14.03
N VAL A 63 1.29 -19.08 13.18
CA VAL A 63 -0.06 -18.62 13.51
C VAL A 63 -1.02 -19.79 13.73
N LYS A 64 -0.88 -20.87 12.94
CA LYS A 64 -1.71 -22.07 13.10
C LYS A 64 -1.52 -22.76 14.45
N ALA A 65 -0.28 -22.80 14.95
CA ALA A 65 0.05 -23.35 16.26
C ALA A 65 -0.54 -22.46 17.37
N LEU A 66 -0.38 -21.14 17.26
CA LEU A 66 -0.97 -20.17 18.20
C LEU A 66 -2.50 -20.30 18.26
N GLY A 67 -3.17 -20.45 17.12
CA GLY A 67 -4.62 -20.63 17.06
C GLY A 67 -5.05 -21.94 17.74
N THR A 68 -4.29 -23.02 17.53
CA THR A 68 -4.55 -24.30 18.21
C THR A 68 -4.45 -24.18 19.73
N ASN A 69 -3.41 -23.49 20.22
CA ASN A 69 -3.22 -23.22 21.65
C ASN A 69 -4.34 -22.34 22.24
N ALA A 70 -4.86 -21.39 21.44
CA ALA A 70 -6.02 -20.56 21.77
C ALA A 70 -7.38 -21.29 21.61
N ARG A 71 -7.38 -22.62 21.46
CA ARG A 71 -8.58 -23.47 21.29
C ARG A 71 -9.35 -23.17 20.00
N ILE A 72 -8.63 -22.81 18.94
CA ILE A 72 -9.12 -22.63 17.56
C ILE A 72 -8.31 -23.57 16.66
N PRO A 73 -8.54 -24.90 16.70
CA PRO A 73 -7.69 -25.87 16.00
C PRO A 73 -7.90 -25.88 14.48
N TYR A 74 -9.03 -25.34 14.00
CA TYR A 74 -9.38 -25.36 12.58
C TYR A 74 -8.89 -24.09 11.87
N ALA A 75 -8.06 -24.26 10.84
CA ALA A 75 -7.52 -23.16 10.04
C ALA A 75 -8.60 -22.24 9.47
N ARG A 76 -9.77 -22.79 9.11
CA ARG A 76 -10.92 -22.00 8.63
C ARG A 76 -11.38 -20.95 9.67
N GLU A 77 -11.49 -21.35 10.94
CA GLU A 77 -11.89 -20.43 12.01
C GLU A 77 -10.78 -19.40 12.29
N GLN A 78 -9.51 -19.82 12.24
CA GLN A 78 -8.36 -18.92 12.38
C GLN A 78 -8.35 -17.83 11.29
N ILE A 79 -8.57 -18.21 10.02
CA ILE A 79 -8.63 -17.26 8.89
C ILE A 79 -9.81 -16.28 9.05
N GLN A 80 -10.96 -16.74 9.56
CA GLN A 80 -12.09 -15.86 9.86
C GLN A 80 -11.76 -14.85 10.96
N ALA A 81 -11.06 -15.28 12.02
CA ALA A 81 -10.59 -14.38 13.07
C ALA A 81 -9.58 -13.36 12.52
N LEU A 82 -8.59 -13.80 11.73
CA LEU A 82 -7.62 -12.91 11.09
C LEU A 82 -8.29 -11.89 10.17
N ALA A 83 -9.27 -12.30 9.35
CA ALA A 83 -10.02 -11.38 8.50
C ALA A 83 -10.79 -10.33 9.32
N PHE A 84 -11.37 -10.73 10.45
CA PHE A 84 -12.03 -9.81 11.38
C PHE A 84 -11.07 -8.78 11.98
N PHE A 85 -9.85 -9.21 12.35
CA PHE A 85 -8.81 -8.33 12.88
C PHE A 85 -8.18 -7.43 11.83
N HIS A 86 -7.99 -7.95 10.61
CA HIS A 86 -7.57 -7.18 9.44
C HIS A 86 -8.51 -6.01 9.20
N ALA A 87 -9.82 -6.25 9.16
CA ALA A 87 -10.82 -5.22 8.90
C ALA A 87 -10.80 -4.07 9.93
N ARG A 88 -10.17 -4.28 11.08
CA ARG A 88 -10.04 -3.30 12.18
C ARG A 88 -8.63 -2.72 12.30
N GLY A 89 -7.70 -3.12 11.43
CA GLY A 89 -6.32 -2.63 11.44
C GLY A 89 -5.47 -3.15 12.61
N PHE A 90 -5.91 -4.18 13.33
CA PHE A 90 -5.08 -4.77 14.39
C PHE A 90 -3.85 -5.49 13.82
N LEU A 91 -4.00 -6.11 12.66
CA LEU A 91 -2.96 -6.80 11.91
C LEU A 91 -3.32 -6.73 10.42
N ILE A 92 -2.43 -7.17 9.53
CA ILE A 92 -2.71 -7.25 8.10
C ILE A 92 -2.50 -8.69 7.64
N HIS A 93 -3.56 -9.30 7.15
CA HIS A 93 -3.54 -10.63 6.52
C HIS A 93 -4.33 -10.59 5.22
N MET A 94 -3.65 -10.73 4.08
CA MET A 94 -4.28 -10.77 2.76
C MET A 94 -4.23 -12.18 2.21
N THR A 95 -5.29 -12.65 1.56
CA THR A 95 -5.42 -14.06 1.17
C THR A 95 -5.59 -14.26 -0.34
N SER A 96 -5.30 -13.23 -1.14
CA SER A 96 -5.49 -13.23 -2.59
C SER A 96 -4.49 -14.12 -3.36
N THR A 97 -3.37 -14.48 -2.74
CA THR A 97 -2.33 -15.36 -3.31
C THR A 97 -1.75 -16.24 -2.19
N GLU A 98 -1.06 -17.32 -2.56
CA GLU A 98 -0.43 -18.19 -1.55
C GLU A 98 0.71 -17.50 -0.80
N ILE A 99 1.44 -16.57 -1.42
CA ILE A 99 2.48 -15.77 -0.77
C ILE A 99 1.87 -14.89 0.32
N LEU A 100 0.87 -14.08 -0.05
CA LEU A 100 0.22 -13.16 0.90
C LEU A 100 -0.52 -13.92 2.01
N LYS A 101 -1.18 -15.03 1.66
CA LYS A 101 -1.93 -15.86 2.60
C LYS A 101 -1.03 -16.49 3.67
N ASN A 102 0.24 -16.72 3.36
CA ASN A 102 1.18 -17.29 4.30
C ASN A 102 1.80 -16.25 5.25
N ILE A 103 1.66 -14.95 5.01
CA ILE A 103 2.28 -13.92 5.87
C ILE A 103 1.19 -13.14 6.61
N VAL A 104 1.26 -13.15 7.94
CA VAL A 104 0.42 -12.33 8.81
C VAL A 104 1.29 -11.21 9.36
N VAL A 105 1.11 -9.99 8.87
CA VAL A 105 1.83 -8.82 9.38
C VAL A 105 1.17 -8.40 10.70
N ILE A 106 1.90 -8.58 11.80
CA ILE A 106 1.39 -8.31 13.15
C ILE A 106 1.71 -6.90 13.60
N ASN A 107 2.66 -6.22 12.98
CA ASN A 107 2.95 -4.79 13.16
C ASN A 107 2.63 -4.00 11.87
N PRO A 108 1.40 -3.44 11.74
CA PRO A 108 1.03 -2.66 10.56
C PRO A 108 1.94 -1.45 10.29
N GLN A 109 2.46 -0.79 11.33
CA GLN A 109 3.33 0.38 11.15
C GLN A 109 4.63 0.01 10.45
N TRP A 110 5.23 -1.13 10.81
CA TRP A 110 6.42 -1.64 10.12
C TRP A 110 6.18 -1.85 8.62
N LEU A 111 5.00 -2.34 8.23
CA LEU A 111 4.66 -2.50 6.81
C LEU A 111 4.59 -1.15 6.12
N ILE A 112 3.91 -0.17 6.73
CA ILE A 112 3.82 1.19 6.19
C ILE A 112 5.22 1.79 6.04
N ASP A 113 6.04 1.75 7.08
CA ASP A 113 7.41 2.28 7.06
C ASP A 113 8.26 1.62 5.96
N THR A 114 8.07 0.31 5.75
CA THR A 114 8.79 -0.46 4.72
C THR A 114 8.35 -0.09 3.30
N LEU A 115 7.04 0.04 3.06
CA LEU A 115 6.52 0.44 1.75
C LEU A 115 6.81 1.91 1.46
N SER A 116 6.71 2.80 2.45
CA SER A 116 6.94 4.24 2.31
C SER A 116 8.34 4.58 1.79
N LYS A 117 9.34 3.72 2.04
CA LYS A 117 10.68 3.89 1.45
C LYS A 117 10.65 3.94 -0.06
N VAL A 118 9.73 3.24 -0.73
CA VAL A 118 9.70 3.15 -2.20
C VAL A 118 8.51 3.86 -2.83
N ILE A 119 7.42 4.13 -2.09
CA ILE A 119 6.22 4.78 -2.65
C ILE A 119 6.05 6.26 -2.27
N CYS A 120 6.82 6.77 -1.31
CA CYS A 120 6.73 8.14 -0.82
C CYS A 120 7.97 8.96 -1.21
N ASP A 121 8.05 10.23 -0.79
CA ASP A 121 9.21 11.07 -1.10
C ASP A 121 10.50 10.49 -0.47
N GLY A 122 11.46 10.15 -1.32
CA GLY A 122 12.77 9.62 -0.92
C GLY A 122 13.54 10.56 0.01
N ASN A 123 13.31 11.88 -0.05
CA ASN A 123 13.97 12.83 0.86
C ASN A 123 13.56 12.68 2.33
N ILE A 124 12.39 12.09 2.58
CA ILE A 124 11.82 11.92 3.92
C ILE A 124 12.02 10.48 4.41
N HIS A 125 11.84 9.51 3.50
CA HIS A 125 11.71 8.10 3.87
C HIS A 125 12.97 7.26 3.61
N ILE A 126 14.01 7.84 2.98
CA ILE A 126 15.28 7.16 2.73
C ILE A 126 16.44 8.01 3.27
N ASP A 127 17.42 7.34 3.89
CA ASP A 127 18.72 7.95 4.16
C ASP A 127 19.64 7.83 2.94
N PHE A 128 19.66 8.86 2.09
CA PHE A 128 20.49 8.87 0.88
C PHE A 128 21.98 8.58 1.14
N GLN A 129 22.52 8.92 2.32
CA GLN A 129 23.93 8.65 2.63
C GLN A 129 24.20 7.16 2.79
N GLU A 130 23.27 6.40 3.38
CA GLU A 130 23.36 4.95 3.50
C GLU A 130 23.55 4.32 2.10
N PHE A 131 22.72 4.73 1.13
CA PHE A 131 22.76 4.19 -0.23
C PHE A 131 24.00 4.61 -1.01
N LYS A 132 24.49 5.82 -0.76
CA LYS A 132 25.74 6.29 -1.36
C LYS A 132 26.95 5.46 -0.93
N THR A 133 27.00 5.01 0.33
CA THR A 133 28.15 4.23 0.84
C THR A 133 28.25 2.83 0.23
N VAL A 134 27.14 2.25 -0.21
CA VAL A 134 27.09 0.92 -0.86
C VAL A 134 27.09 0.97 -2.39
N GLY A 135 27.19 2.17 -2.99
CA GLY A 135 27.24 2.33 -4.44
C GLY A 135 25.88 2.32 -5.16
N LEU A 136 24.76 2.50 -4.45
CA LEU A 136 23.40 2.50 -5.01
C LEU A 136 22.82 3.92 -5.18
N ALA A 137 23.66 4.95 -5.16
CA ALA A 137 23.20 6.34 -5.29
C ALA A 137 22.50 6.59 -6.64
N GLU A 138 22.99 5.99 -7.72
CA GLU A 138 22.39 6.13 -9.06
C GLU A 138 21.02 5.45 -9.14
N ASP A 139 20.86 4.26 -8.54
CA ASP A 139 19.57 3.56 -8.48
C ASP A 139 18.51 4.37 -7.72
N VAL A 140 18.90 4.99 -6.59
CA VAL A 140 18.00 5.89 -5.84
C VAL A 140 17.58 7.05 -6.73
N ILE A 141 18.53 7.79 -7.30
CA ILE A 141 18.23 8.97 -8.14
C ILE A 141 17.33 8.56 -9.31
N SER A 142 17.71 7.51 -10.04
CA SER A 142 16.94 6.98 -11.17
C SER A 142 15.51 6.62 -10.76
N THR A 143 15.33 5.94 -9.63
CA THR A 143 14.00 5.53 -9.14
C THR A 143 13.11 6.72 -8.84
N PHE A 144 13.62 7.75 -8.14
CA PHE A 144 12.83 8.92 -7.75
C PHE A 144 12.66 9.97 -8.85
N GLU A 145 13.48 9.93 -9.90
CA GLU A 145 13.33 10.77 -11.09
C GLU A 145 12.41 10.14 -12.14
N THR A 146 12.51 8.83 -12.35
CA THR A 146 11.80 8.13 -13.45
C THR A 146 10.55 7.37 -13.00
N ALA A 147 10.36 7.20 -11.69
CA ALA A 147 9.37 6.30 -11.09
C ALA A 147 9.55 4.81 -11.45
N LEU A 148 10.67 4.43 -12.07
CA LEU A 148 11.01 3.06 -12.42
C LEU A 148 12.09 2.53 -11.47
N THR A 149 11.84 1.37 -10.88
CA THR A 149 12.77 0.69 -9.99
C THR A 149 13.16 -0.68 -10.54
N SER A 150 14.36 -1.16 -10.17
CA SER A 150 14.78 -2.54 -10.38
C SER A 150 14.38 -3.43 -9.21
N ARG A 151 14.35 -4.76 -9.44
CA ARG A 151 14.22 -5.76 -8.38
C ARG A 151 15.35 -5.65 -7.35
N ASP A 152 16.59 -5.51 -7.82
CA ASP A 152 17.78 -5.43 -6.96
C ASP A 152 17.72 -4.24 -6.00
N PHE A 153 17.20 -3.09 -6.47
CA PHE A 153 16.98 -1.94 -5.60
C PHE A 153 15.94 -2.23 -4.51
N LEU A 154 14.82 -2.88 -4.87
CA LEU A 154 13.79 -3.28 -3.90
C LEU A 154 14.34 -4.27 -2.88
N GLU A 155 15.10 -5.26 -3.33
CA GLU A 155 15.80 -6.22 -2.45
C GLU A 155 16.70 -5.48 -1.46
N TYR A 156 17.47 -4.50 -1.92
CA TYR A 156 18.32 -3.73 -1.03
C TYR A 156 17.54 -2.86 -0.04
N VAL A 157 16.57 -2.07 -0.50
CA VAL A 157 15.77 -1.15 0.34
C VAL A 157 15.02 -1.90 1.45
N TRP A 158 14.56 -3.11 1.15
CA TRP A 158 13.88 -4.00 2.08
C TRP A 158 14.81 -4.99 2.78
N LYS A 159 16.13 -4.82 2.65
CA LYS A 159 17.16 -5.63 3.32
C LYS A 159 17.07 -7.13 3.01
N GLY A 160 16.52 -7.48 1.85
CA GLY A 160 16.31 -8.84 1.38
C GLY A 160 15.14 -9.57 2.04
N GLU A 161 14.45 -8.96 3.00
CA GLU A 161 13.36 -9.60 3.73
C GLU A 161 12.04 -9.47 2.97
N LEU A 162 11.32 -10.58 2.81
CA LEU A 162 9.94 -10.62 2.29
C LEU A 162 9.72 -9.89 0.95
N VAL A 163 10.74 -9.81 0.09
CA VAL A 163 10.70 -9.06 -1.16
C VAL A 163 9.54 -9.51 -2.05
N GLU A 164 9.38 -10.82 -2.25
CA GLU A 164 8.28 -11.38 -3.04
C GLU A 164 6.91 -11.06 -2.44
N PHE A 165 6.81 -11.04 -1.10
CA PHE A 165 5.58 -10.66 -0.41
C PHE A 165 5.26 -9.18 -0.66
N PHE A 166 6.23 -8.27 -0.57
CA PHE A 166 6.01 -6.85 -0.82
C PHE A 166 5.68 -6.56 -2.29
N ILE A 167 6.36 -7.20 -3.24
CA ILE A 167 6.05 -7.06 -4.67
C ILE A 167 4.61 -7.53 -4.94
N ASP A 168 4.24 -8.73 -4.48
CA ASP A 168 2.89 -9.26 -4.68
C ASP A 168 1.84 -8.37 -3.99
N LEU A 169 2.11 -7.91 -2.77
CA LEU A 169 1.24 -6.97 -2.04
C LEU A 169 1.03 -5.68 -2.82
N MET A 170 2.10 -5.04 -3.28
CA MET A 170 2.06 -3.77 -3.99
C MET A 170 1.38 -3.92 -5.36
N LYS A 171 1.57 -5.04 -6.06
CA LYS A 171 0.82 -5.36 -7.29
C LYS A 171 -0.67 -5.50 -7.01
N ARG A 172 -1.07 -6.26 -5.99
CA ARG A 172 -2.49 -6.47 -5.64
C ARG A 172 -3.18 -5.21 -5.15
N THR A 173 -2.43 -4.29 -4.54
CA THR A 173 -2.94 -2.99 -4.08
C THR A 173 -2.75 -1.87 -5.10
N MET A 174 -2.21 -2.19 -6.28
CA MET A 174 -1.91 -1.25 -7.38
C MET A 174 -1.04 -0.07 -6.97
N LEU A 175 -0.10 -0.31 -6.08
CA LEU A 175 0.99 0.60 -5.72
C LEU A 175 2.23 0.40 -6.60
N LEU A 176 2.27 -0.68 -7.37
CA LEU A 176 3.36 -1.03 -8.27
C LEU A 176 2.83 -1.85 -9.46
N SER A 177 3.43 -1.67 -10.63
CA SER A 177 3.13 -2.47 -11.83
C SER A 177 4.40 -2.99 -12.49
N GLU A 178 4.33 -4.15 -13.12
CA GLU A 178 5.46 -4.71 -13.88
C GLU A 178 5.70 -3.90 -15.15
N TRP A 179 6.88 -3.29 -15.23
CA TRP A 179 7.29 -2.51 -16.39
C TRP A 179 8.09 -3.35 -17.40
N GLY A 180 8.88 -4.29 -16.91
CA GLY A 180 9.70 -5.18 -17.73
C GLY A 180 10.26 -6.33 -16.91
N ARG A 181 11.26 -7.03 -17.44
CA ARG A 181 11.95 -8.08 -16.69
C ARG A 181 12.70 -7.45 -15.51
N ASP A 182 12.31 -7.83 -14.30
CA ASP A 182 12.90 -7.32 -13.05
C ASP A 182 12.89 -5.80 -12.91
N SER A 183 11.92 -5.14 -13.55
CA SER A 183 11.72 -3.70 -13.49
C SER A 183 10.25 -3.36 -13.27
N TYR A 184 10.01 -2.37 -12.41
CA TYR A 184 8.69 -2.04 -11.91
C TYR A 184 8.44 -0.54 -11.94
N LEU A 185 7.22 -0.14 -12.27
CA LEU A 185 6.72 1.22 -12.13
C LEU A 185 6.12 1.42 -10.73
N ILE A 186 6.49 2.51 -10.06
CA ILE A 186 5.84 3.01 -8.85
C ILE A 186 5.12 4.33 -9.18
N PRO A 187 3.82 4.29 -9.53
CA PRO A 187 3.13 5.46 -10.11
C PRO A 187 3.05 6.67 -9.18
N SER A 188 3.19 6.48 -7.86
CA SER A 188 3.20 7.59 -6.90
C SER A 188 4.47 8.43 -6.93
N LEU A 189 5.53 7.95 -7.58
CA LEU A 189 6.80 8.67 -7.74
C LEU A 189 6.86 9.51 -9.01
N LEU A 190 5.84 9.47 -9.88
CA LEU A 190 5.80 10.33 -11.07
C LEU A 190 5.71 11.80 -10.63
N ARG A 191 6.63 12.65 -11.12
CA ARG A 191 6.72 14.08 -10.75
C ARG A 191 6.48 15.04 -11.90
N ASP A 192 6.71 14.61 -13.13
CA ASP A 192 6.54 15.49 -14.27
C ASP A 192 5.06 15.77 -14.49
N THR A 193 4.70 17.05 -14.58
CA THR A 193 3.36 17.49 -14.95
C THR A 193 3.31 17.72 -16.45
N TYR A 194 2.36 17.10 -17.14
CA TYR A 194 2.11 17.36 -18.55
C TYR A 194 1.08 18.47 -18.70
N MET A 195 1.43 19.47 -19.51
CA MET A 195 0.51 20.53 -19.93
C MET A 195 -0.07 20.14 -21.29
N ILE A 196 -1.37 19.82 -21.32
CA ILE A 196 -2.06 19.46 -22.56
C ILE A 196 -2.06 20.70 -23.48
N PRO A 197 -1.47 20.62 -24.68
CA PRO A 197 -1.50 21.74 -25.62
C PRO A 197 -2.95 22.08 -26.00
N GLU A 198 -3.29 23.37 -26.04
CA GLU A 198 -4.64 23.83 -26.45
C GLU A 198 -5.01 23.40 -27.87
N THR A 199 -3.99 23.12 -28.70
CA THR A 199 -4.16 22.54 -30.03
C THR A 199 -4.53 21.06 -29.91
N GLY A 200 -5.83 20.79 -29.83
CA GLY A 200 -6.32 19.42 -29.63
C GLY A 200 -5.92 18.45 -30.76
N ILE A 201 -5.79 17.17 -30.40
CA ILE A 201 -5.48 16.06 -31.31
C ILE A 201 -6.62 15.85 -32.32
N ALA A 202 -6.34 15.84 -33.62
CA ALA A 202 -7.33 15.58 -34.66
C ALA A 202 -7.85 14.13 -34.59
N GLY A 203 -9.16 13.92 -34.70
CA GLY A 203 -9.78 12.58 -34.68
C GLY A 203 -11.08 12.50 -33.86
N HIS A 204 -11.67 11.30 -33.80
CA HIS A 204 -12.82 11.03 -32.95
C HIS A 204 -12.42 11.05 -31.47
N ARG A 205 -13.11 11.85 -30.65
CA ARG A 205 -12.83 11.97 -29.22
C ARG A 205 -13.98 11.41 -28.41
N CYS A 206 -13.66 10.52 -27.47
CA CYS A 206 -14.53 10.14 -26.37
C CYS A 206 -13.91 10.65 -25.09
N VAL A 207 -14.59 11.58 -24.40
CA VAL A 207 -14.08 12.22 -23.18
C VAL A 207 -14.96 11.80 -22.02
N TYR A 208 -14.36 11.13 -21.04
CA TYR A 208 -14.97 10.88 -19.74
C TYR A 208 -14.47 11.94 -18.76
N TYR A 209 -15.40 12.74 -18.25
CA TYR A 209 -15.08 13.86 -17.39
C TYR A 209 -15.77 13.71 -16.03
N PHE A 210 -14.99 13.75 -14.97
CA PHE A 210 -15.45 13.59 -13.59
C PHE A 210 -15.50 14.97 -12.91
N SER A 211 -16.52 15.78 -13.23
CA SER A 211 -16.70 17.14 -12.65
C SER A 211 -17.33 17.13 -11.27
N SER A 212 -18.24 16.19 -11.03
CA SER A 212 -19.06 16.19 -9.83
C SER A 212 -18.55 15.12 -8.85
N GLY A 213 -17.93 15.57 -7.76
CA GLY A 213 -17.53 14.70 -6.66
C GLY A 213 -16.06 14.83 -6.29
N PHE A 214 -15.67 14.06 -5.28
CA PHE A 214 -14.28 13.93 -4.85
C PHE A 214 -13.62 12.79 -5.64
N LEU A 215 -12.56 13.10 -6.38
CA LEU A 215 -11.69 12.11 -7.02
C LEU A 215 -10.48 11.86 -6.11
N PRO A 216 -10.33 10.67 -5.48
CA PRO A 216 -9.17 10.39 -4.65
C PRO A 216 -7.88 10.41 -5.47
N ASN A 217 -6.82 11.01 -4.91
CA ASN A 217 -5.51 11.16 -5.58
C ASN A 217 -4.96 9.84 -6.15
N GLY A 218 -5.16 8.73 -5.44
CA GLY A 218 -4.67 7.42 -5.87
C GLY A 218 -5.43 6.78 -7.03
N VAL A 219 -6.59 7.31 -7.46
CA VAL A 219 -7.35 6.72 -8.57
C VAL A 219 -6.57 6.76 -9.87
N PHE A 220 -5.92 7.90 -10.16
CA PHE A 220 -5.14 8.05 -11.39
C PHE A 220 -3.93 7.10 -11.40
N GLN A 221 -3.16 7.06 -10.31
CA GLN A 221 -2.02 6.16 -10.14
C GLN A 221 -2.40 4.69 -10.34
N ARG A 222 -3.55 4.26 -9.79
CA ARG A 222 -4.08 2.90 -9.98
C ARG A 222 -4.49 2.63 -11.43
N LEU A 223 -5.06 3.62 -12.12
CA LEU A 223 -5.35 3.53 -13.54
C LEU A 223 -4.07 3.33 -14.36
N LEU A 224 -2.98 4.04 -14.02
CA LEU A 224 -1.67 3.84 -14.67
C LEU A 224 -1.16 2.41 -14.50
N CYS A 225 -1.27 1.82 -13.30
CA CYS A 225 -0.90 0.42 -13.07
C CYS A 225 -1.64 -0.53 -14.02
N LEU A 226 -2.96 -0.36 -14.19
CA LEU A 226 -3.76 -1.16 -15.11
C LEU A 226 -3.37 -0.93 -16.57
N CYS A 227 -3.11 0.31 -16.95
CA CYS A 227 -2.68 0.67 -18.30
C CYS A 227 -1.34 0.01 -18.66
N VAL A 228 -0.37 0.04 -17.75
CA VAL A 228 0.92 -0.64 -17.90
C VAL A 228 0.72 -2.15 -18.00
N GLU A 229 -0.10 -2.74 -17.13
CA GLU A 229 -0.36 -4.18 -17.17
C GLU A 229 -1.00 -4.60 -18.51
N LEU A 230 -1.92 -3.80 -19.05
CA LEU A 230 -2.54 -4.03 -20.35
C LEU A 230 -1.54 -3.87 -21.50
N SER A 231 -0.68 -2.85 -21.46
CA SER A 231 0.32 -2.59 -22.50
C SER A 231 1.39 -3.70 -22.51
N SER A 232 1.87 -4.12 -21.34
CA SER A 232 2.78 -5.27 -21.18
C SER A 232 2.24 -6.55 -21.84
N ARG A 233 0.91 -6.77 -21.84
CA ARG A 233 0.27 -7.93 -22.48
C ARG A 233 0.16 -7.81 -24.01
N ASN A 234 0.20 -6.59 -24.56
CA ASN A 234 -0.16 -6.28 -25.95
C ASN A 234 1.02 -5.82 -26.82
N GLY A 235 2.27 -6.06 -26.40
CA GLY A 235 3.46 -5.70 -27.20
C GLY A 235 4.54 -4.93 -26.45
N GLY A 236 4.33 -4.63 -25.17
CA GLY A 236 5.32 -3.98 -24.29
C GLY A 236 4.96 -2.54 -23.95
N ASN A 237 5.83 -1.87 -23.19
CA ASN A 237 5.59 -0.53 -22.63
C ASN A 237 6.26 0.61 -23.41
N THR A 238 6.75 0.35 -24.62
CA THR A 238 7.59 1.29 -25.39
C THR A 238 6.87 2.56 -25.83
N ASN A 239 5.54 2.51 -25.97
CA ASN A 239 4.73 3.64 -26.44
C ASN A 239 3.97 4.37 -25.31
N LEU A 240 4.29 4.04 -24.05
CA LEU A 240 3.69 4.70 -22.89
C LEU A 240 4.45 5.97 -22.53
N LYS A 241 3.72 7.08 -22.40
CA LYS A 241 4.24 8.32 -21.80
C LYS A 241 3.45 8.61 -20.54
N LEU A 242 4.11 8.51 -19.39
CA LEU A 242 3.49 8.61 -18.08
C LEU A 242 4.00 9.85 -17.34
N TYR A 243 3.08 10.55 -16.69
CA TYR A 243 3.28 11.79 -15.95
C TYR A 243 2.43 11.73 -14.68
N GLU A 244 2.68 12.62 -13.72
CA GLU A 244 1.93 12.66 -12.46
C GLU A 244 0.41 12.86 -12.69
N ASN A 245 0.07 13.68 -13.68
CA ASN A 245 -1.29 14.12 -13.97
C ASN A 245 -1.81 13.69 -15.35
N PHE A 246 -1.01 12.96 -16.13
CA PHE A 246 -1.32 12.63 -17.51
C PHE A 246 -0.69 11.31 -17.95
N ALA A 247 -1.36 10.60 -18.84
CA ALA A 247 -0.77 9.46 -19.52
C ALA A 247 -1.24 9.42 -20.97
N SER A 248 -0.31 9.12 -21.87
CA SER A 248 -0.59 8.84 -23.28
C SER A 248 -0.25 7.39 -23.56
N ILE A 249 -1.20 6.70 -24.18
CA ILE A 249 -1.11 5.29 -24.52
C ILE A 249 -1.48 5.16 -25.98
N GLU A 250 -0.53 4.74 -26.80
CA GLU A 250 -0.78 4.37 -28.18
C GLU A 250 -0.98 2.86 -28.21
N LEU A 251 -2.23 2.45 -28.48
CA LEU A 251 -2.55 1.05 -28.72
C LEU A 251 -2.24 0.75 -30.18
N ASP A 252 -1.27 -0.14 -30.43
CA ASP A 252 -1.02 -0.62 -31.78
C ASP A 252 -2.31 -1.27 -32.30
N GLN A 253 -2.81 -0.76 -33.44
CA GLN A 253 -3.84 -1.48 -34.17
C GLN A 253 -3.19 -2.74 -34.69
N GLY A 254 -3.51 -3.89 -34.08
CA GLY A 254 -3.02 -5.18 -34.55
C GLY A 254 -3.15 -5.26 -36.08
N SER A 255 -2.04 -5.63 -36.74
CA SER A 255 -2.03 -5.80 -38.19
C SER A 255 -3.21 -6.68 -38.61
N PRO A 256 -4.00 -6.27 -39.63
CA PRO A 256 -5.15 -7.04 -40.10
C PRO A 256 -4.76 -8.43 -40.63
#